data_AF-A0A838QQB1-F1
#
_entry.id   AF-A0A838QQB1-F1
#
_cell.length_a   1.000
_cell.length_b   1.000
_cell.length_c   1.000
_cell.angle_alpha   90.00
_cell.angle_beta   90.00
_cell.angle_gamma   90.00
#
_symmetry.space_group_name_H-M   'P 1'
#
loop_
_entity.id
_entity.type
_entity.pdbx_description
1 polymer ?
#
loop_
_entity_poly.entity_id
_entity_poly.type
_entity_poly.pdbx_seq_one_letter_code
_entity_poly.pdbx_strand_id
1 'polypeptide(L)' 'MATDPLRTPKSEYTDIVNRISVADSPVGIDAQYTHAIIITYLQQISERLERIEASMGRRQ' A
#
# COMPACT_ATOMS: atom_id res chain seq x y z
N MET A 1 -13.04 -0.25 -9.49
CA MET A 1 -12.73 1.01 -8.78
C MET A 1 -11.72 0.68 -7.71
N ALA A 2 -10.62 1.42 -7.58
CA ALA A 2 -9.68 1.20 -6.48
C ALA A 2 -10.41 1.53 -5.17
N THR A 3 -10.50 0.55 -4.27
CA THR A 3 -11.11 0.71 -2.94
C THR A 3 -10.30 1.72 -2.15
N ASP A 4 -10.96 2.62 -1.44
CA ASP A 4 -10.30 3.59 -0.57
C ASP A 4 -9.61 2.85 0.60
N PRO A 5 -8.26 2.88 0.68
CA PRO A 5 -7.50 2.24 1.75
C PRO A 5 -7.93 2.65 3.16
N LEU A 6 -8.39 3.88 3.37
CA LEU A 6 -8.86 4.34 4.68
C LEU A 6 -10.19 3.72 5.13
N ARG A 7 -10.98 3.19 4.19
CA ARG A 7 -12.27 2.54 4.47
C ARG A 7 -12.14 1.02 4.58
N THR A 8 -10.94 0.50 4.29
CA THR A 8 -10.63 -0.93 4.34
C THR A 8 -10.39 -1.35 5.80
N PRO A 9 -10.99 -2.44 6.28
CA PRO A 9 -10.83 -2.88 7.67
C PRO A 9 -9.37 -3.26 7.96
N LYS A 10 -8.90 -2.98 9.19
CA LYS A 10 -7.52 -3.25 9.63
C LYS A 10 -7.08 -4.69 9.40
N SER A 11 -8.00 -5.65 9.50
CA SER A 11 -7.73 -7.07 9.26
C SER A 11 -7.21 -7.38 7.86
N GLU A 12 -7.56 -6.58 6.86
CA GLU A 12 -7.05 -6.78 5.49
C GLU A 12 -5.61 -6.29 5.32
N TYR A 13 -5.12 -5.48 6.25
CA TYR A 13 -3.73 -5.03 6.28
C TYR A 13 -2.81 -5.96 7.04
N THR A 14 -3.32 -7.01 7.69
CA THR A 14 -2.50 -7.91 8.51
C THR A 14 -1.33 -8.52 7.73
N ASP A 15 -1.54 -8.91 6.47
CA ASP A 15 -0.47 -9.48 5.65
C ASP A 15 0.62 -8.45 5.31
N ILE A 16 0.22 -7.22 4.99
CA ILE A 16 1.15 -6.12 4.72
C ILE A 16 1.91 -5.76 6.00
N VAL A 17 1.21 -5.64 7.14
CA VAL A 17 1.80 -5.38 8.45
C VAL A 17 2.81 -6.46 8.81
N ASN A 18 2.48 -7.74 8.65
CA ASN A 18 3.40 -8.85 8.94
C ASN A 18 4.66 -8.80 8.06
N ARG A 19 4.50 -8.38 6.80
CA ARG A 19 5.63 -8.27 5.86
C ARG A 19 6.56 -7.09 6.16
N ILE A 20 6.02 -6.00 6.71
CA ILE A 20 6.81 -4.79 7.06
C ILE A 20 7.22 -4.73 8.52
N SER A 21 6.65 -5.57 9.38
CA SER A 21 6.94 -5.61 10.80
C SER A 21 8.34 -6.14 11.03
N VAL A 22 9.13 -5.38 11.77
CA VAL A 22 10.46 -5.77 12.23
C VAL A 22 10.36 -5.97 13.74
N ALA A 23 10.95 -7.06 14.26
CA ALA A 23 10.82 -7.43 15.68
C ALA A 23 11.27 -6.32 16.64
N ASP A 24 12.30 -5.55 16.27
CA ASP A 24 12.82 -4.43 17.07
C ASP A 24 12.25 -3.06 16.67
N SER A 25 11.12 -3.02 15.97
CA SER A 25 10.54 -1.74 15.56
C SER A 25 9.97 -1.01 16.77
N PRO A 26 10.35 0.27 17.03
CA PRO A 26 9.82 1.05 18.14
C PRO A 26 8.38 1.53 17.89
N VAL A 27 7.75 1.12 16.78
CA VAL A 27 6.44 1.62 16.35
C VAL A 27 5.33 0.69 16.82
N GLY A 28 4.29 1.26 17.42
CA GLY A 28 3.12 0.52 17.87
C GLY A 28 2.24 0.01 16.74
N ILE A 29 1.32 -0.90 17.07
CA ILE A 29 0.41 -1.58 16.13
C ILE A 29 -0.36 -0.59 15.24
N ASP A 30 -0.87 0.50 15.79
CA ASP A 30 -1.63 1.50 15.01
C ASP A 30 -0.76 2.26 13.98
N ALA A 31 0.51 2.48 14.31
CA ALA A 31 1.46 3.06 13.36
C ALA A 31 1.75 2.08 12.22
N GLN A 32 1.87 0.78 12.51
CA GLN A 32 2.03 -0.24 11.47
C GLN A 32 0.85 -0.29 10.50
N TYR A 33 -0.39 -0.17 11.00
CA TYR A 33 -1.56 -0.07 10.13
C TYR A 33 -1.55 1.19 9.27
N THR A 34 -1.12 2.32 9.84
CA THR A 34 -0.94 3.55 9.07
C THR A 34 0.08 3.36 7.94
N HIS A 35 1.21 2.70 8.21
CA HIS A 35 2.18 2.36 7.17
C HIS A 35 1.59 1.45 6.09
N ALA A 36 0.81 0.44 6.46
CA ALA A 36 0.16 -0.44 5.50
C ALA A 36 -0.82 0.30 4.57
N ILE A 37 -1.59 1.25 5.11
CA ILE A 37 -2.47 2.13 4.34
C ILE A 37 -1.67 2.98 3.34
N ILE A 38 -0.57 3.60 3.80
CA ILE A 38 0.32 4.41 2.94
C ILE A 38 0.90 3.55 1.80
N ILE A 39 1.43 2.36 2.12
CA ILE A 39 1.98 1.43 1.12
C ILE A 39 0.92 1.05 0.09
N THR A 40 -0.32 0.83 0.53
CA THR A 40 -1.44 0.47 -0.36
C THR A 40 -1.76 1.62 -1.31
N TYR A 41 -1.80 2.87 -0.83
CA TYR A 41 -1.94 4.03 -1.73
C TYR A 41 -0.80 4.13 -2.73
N LEU A 42 0.45 3.92 -2.30
CA LEU A 42 1.61 3.95 -3.19
C LEU A 42 1.50 2.88 -4.29
N GLN A 43 1.11 1.66 -3.95
CA GLN A 43 0.86 0.59 -4.92
C GLN A 43 -0.23 0.98 -5.93
N GLN A 44 -1.37 1.50 -5.45
CA GLN A 44 -2.45 1.96 -6.34
C GLN A 44 -2.00 3.08 -7.29
N ILE A 45 -1.16 4.00 -6.81
CA ILE A 45 -0.58 5.07 -7.63
C ILE A 45 0.39 4.49 -8.66
N SER A 46 1.32 3.62 -8.25
CA SER A 46 2.28 2.97 -9.14
C SER A 46 1.59 2.19 -10.25
N GLU A 47 0.61 1.34 -9.92
CA GLU A 47 -0.18 0.60 -10.92
C GLU A 47 -0.93 1.54 -11.88
N ARG A 48 -1.45 2.66 -11.37
CA ARG A 48 -2.14 3.64 -12.21
C ARG A 48 -1.17 4.34 -13.15
N LEU A 49 0.04 4.67 -12.69
CA LEU A 49 1.10 5.24 -13.52
C LEU A 49 1.54 4.24 -14.59
N GLU A 50 1.79 2.98 -14.23
CA GLU A 50 2.16 1.93 -15.17
C GLU A 50 1.12 1.76 -16.29
N ARG A 51 -0.18 1.78 -15.95
CA ARG A 51 -1.26 1.75 -16.94
C ARG A 51 -1.24 2.95 -17.88
N ILE A 52 -0.99 4.15 -17.35
CA ILE A 52 -0.91 5.37 -18.13
C ILE A 52 0.30 5.32 -19.07
N GLU A 53 1.48 4.96 -18.56
CA GLU A 53 2.71 4.83 -19.34
C GLU A 53 2.60 3.78 -20.45
N ALA A 54 1.99 2.63 -20.14
CA ALA A 54 1.70 1.59 -21.12
C ALA A 54 0.76 2.09 -22.23
N SER A 55 -0.28 2.86 -21.87
CA SER A 55 -1.22 3.42 -22.85
C SER A 55 -0.60 4.50 -23.75
N MET A 56 0.45 5.18 -23.27
CA MET A 56 1.18 6.20 -24.03
C MET A 56 2.26 5.61 -24.94
N GLY A 57 2.41 4.27 -24.99
CA GLY A 57 3.47 3.61 -25.76
C GLY A 57 4.88 3.97 -25.30
N ARG A 58 5.03 4.55 -24.10
CA ARG A 58 6.30 5.01 -23.56
C ARG A 58 6.97 3.86 -22.80
N ARG A 59 7.23 2.78 -23.53
CA ARG A 59 8.21 1.76 -23.14
C ARG A 59 9.44 2.01 -24.00
N GLN A 60 10.38 2.80 -23.48
CA GLN A 60 11.79 2.76 -23.91
C GLN A 60 12.56 2.02 -22.82
#